data_AF-A0A494VV16-F1
#
_entry.id   AF-A0A494VV16-F1
#
_cell.length_a   1.000
_cell.length_b   1.000
_cell.length_c   1.000
_cell.angle_alpha   90.00
_cell.angle_beta   90.00
_cell.angle_gamma   90.00
#
_symmetry.space_group_name_H-M   'P 1'
#
loop_
_entity.id
_entity.type
_entity.pdbx_description
1 polymer ?
#
loop_
_entity_poly.entity_id
_entity_poly.type
_entity_poly.pdbx_seq_one_letter_code
_entity_poly.pdbx_strand_id
1 'polypeptide(L)'
;MNILAVLNPLYKDLLAIGFEGLMSNSDFTRMTNTLDLTDIYAEAFNEAQKVKEDDPFSWLPGVSETEKEILGLFLNKLFCKPLPEFSELLVCLLEATIPLLNYVPDISGIVKDLASMGIGNSFQERITSSWQQHAGDYSKKTTYFYHLVRIRARNNSVNEQHYHLLRKDIMKHHLLHELVPDYISENPHMDGFWQFIKGQGGYREREAFIDATFEPLLTASQQILNVTQEHLFTKANPHVDMAFINQDWRKALNRLKDDPAAAITSARSLVETVCKYILDKSLVEYDDGMDLPNLYRLTAKQLNLSPEAHTEPIFRQILSGCVSIVTGLGSLRNKHSDAHGKRITNVKPSARHAELAVNISGSVCSFLLQTYEFRREENIVDVHS
;
A
#
# COMPACT_ATOMS: atom_id res chain seq x y z
N MET A 1 1.45 -39.97 -10.30
CA MET A 1 2.27 -38.74 -10.16
C MET A 1 2.81 -38.75 -8.73
N ASN A 2 4.11 -38.52 -8.51
CA ASN A 2 4.64 -38.50 -7.15
C ASN A 2 4.10 -37.24 -6.46
N ILE A 3 3.15 -37.39 -5.53
CA ILE A 3 2.51 -36.27 -4.80
C ILE A 3 3.56 -35.38 -4.14
N LEU A 4 4.64 -35.99 -3.63
CA LEU A 4 5.78 -35.25 -3.07
C LEU A 4 6.48 -34.41 -4.14
N ALA A 5 6.63 -34.88 -5.37
CA ALA A 5 7.27 -34.09 -6.43
C ALA A 5 6.41 -32.88 -6.86
N VAL A 6 5.09 -32.96 -6.71
CA VAL A 6 4.15 -31.89 -7.08
C VAL A 6 3.98 -30.86 -5.96
N LEU A 7 3.88 -31.30 -4.70
CA LEU A 7 3.65 -30.41 -3.55
C LEU A 7 4.93 -29.83 -2.95
N ASN A 8 6.08 -30.48 -3.10
CA ASN A 8 7.32 -30.06 -2.44
C ASN A 8 7.80 -28.65 -2.81
N PRO A 9 7.67 -28.17 -4.07
CA PRO A 9 7.95 -26.77 -4.39
C PRO A 9 7.08 -25.81 -3.57
N LEU A 10 5.75 -25.98 -3.65
CA LEU A 10 4.79 -25.14 -2.94
C LEU A 10 5.02 -25.18 -1.42
N TYR A 11 5.25 -26.36 -0.87
CA TYR A 11 5.56 -26.54 0.55
C TYR A 11 6.78 -25.72 0.98
N LYS A 12 7.86 -25.73 0.18
CA LYS A 12 9.06 -24.94 0.47
C LYS A 12 8.79 -23.44 0.41
N ASP A 13 8.01 -22.99 -0.57
CA ASP A 13 7.66 -21.57 -0.68
C ASP A 13 6.75 -21.12 0.47
N LEU A 14 5.82 -21.98 0.92
CA LEU A 14 4.99 -21.73 2.11
C LEU A 14 5.81 -21.67 3.39
N LEU A 15 6.81 -22.56 3.55
CA LEU A 15 7.77 -22.48 4.66
C LEU A 15 8.61 -21.19 4.58
N ALA A 16 9.00 -20.77 3.38
CA ALA A 16 9.82 -19.57 3.20
C ALA A 16 9.08 -18.28 3.62
N ILE A 17 7.75 -18.31 3.60
CA ILE A 17 6.89 -17.23 4.11
C ILE A 17 6.36 -17.52 5.52
N GLY A 18 6.87 -18.52 6.24
CA GLY A 18 6.49 -18.80 7.62
C GLY A 18 5.03 -19.24 7.80
N PHE A 19 4.43 -19.84 6.77
CA PHE A 19 3.02 -20.25 6.79
C PHE A 19 2.74 -21.27 7.89
N GLU A 20 3.70 -22.13 8.23
CA GLU A 20 3.59 -23.12 9.30
C GLU A 20 3.27 -22.49 10.66
N GLY A 21 3.82 -21.29 10.95
CA GLY A 21 3.52 -20.56 12.17
C GLY A 21 2.11 -19.96 12.20
N LEU A 22 1.48 -19.74 11.04
CA LEU A 22 0.09 -19.30 10.97
C LEU A 22 -0.87 -20.41 11.38
N MET A 23 -0.52 -21.68 11.15
CA MET A 23 -1.42 -22.79 11.42
C MET A 23 -1.80 -22.90 12.90
N SER A 24 -0.88 -22.53 13.79
CA SER A 24 -1.08 -22.47 15.24
C SER A 24 -1.91 -21.26 15.71
N ASN A 25 -2.27 -20.32 14.83
CA ASN A 25 -3.01 -19.11 15.18
C ASN A 25 -4.53 -19.35 15.26
N SER A 26 -5.19 -18.77 16.26
CA SER A 26 -6.66 -18.76 16.37
C SER A 26 -7.36 -18.21 15.12
N ASP A 27 -6.74 -17.25 14.42
CA ASP A 27 -7.27 -16.73 13.16
C ASP A 27 -7.29 -17.79 12.07
N PHE A 28 -6.25 -18.62 11.98
CA PHE A 28 -6.19 -19.74 11.04
C PHE A 28 -7.25 -20.79 11.35
N THR A 29 -7.47 -21.11 12.64
CA THR A 29 -8.55 -22.04 13.03
C THR A 29 -9.94 -21.49 12.66
N ARG A 30 -10.16 -20.17 12.79
CA ARG A 30 -11.42 -19.55 12.34
C ARG A 30 -11.56 -19.61 10.82
N MET A 31 -10.47 -19.44 10.10
CA MET A 31 -10.44 -19.57 8.64
C MET A 31 -10.74 -20.99 8.18
N THR A 32 -10.14 -22.01 8.80
CA THR A 32 -10.43 -23.41 8.46
C THR A 32 -11.91 -23.73 8.67
N ASN A 33 -12.53 -23.18 9.72
CA ASN A 33 -13.98 -23.31 9.92
C ASN A 33 -14.80 -22.64 8.81
N THR A 34 -14.42 -21.43 8.41
CA THR A 34 -15.10 -20.67 7.34
C THR A 34 -15.02 -21.38 5.98
N LEU A 35 -13.91 -22.08 5.73
CA LEU A 35 -13.63 -22.78 4.46
C LEU A 35 -14.02 -24.28 4.49
N ASP A 36 -14.67 -24.75 5.55
CA ASP A 36 -15.01 -26.17 5.75
C ASP A 36 -13.79 -27.12 5.70
N LEU A 37 -12.65 -26.63 6.22
CA LEU A 37 -11.36 -27.33 6.31
C LEU A 37 -11.04 -27.84 7.72
N THR A 38 -11.97 -27.68 8.68
CA THR A 38 -11.74 -28.03 10.09
C THR A 38 -11.34 -29.49 10.27
N ASP A 39 -12.02 -30.41 9.60
CA ASP A 39 -11.73 -31.84 9.70
C ASP A 39 -10.35 -32.18 9.12
N ILE A 40 -10.01 -31.61 7.97
CA ILE A 40 -8.70 -31.79 7.33
C ILE A 40 -7.57 -31.28 8.23
N TYR A 41 -7.77 -30.11 8.84
CA TYR A 41 -6.81 -29.54 9.78
C TYR A 41 -6.69 -30.37 11.07
N ALA A 42 -7.82 -30.76 11.67
CA ALA A 42 -7.84 -31.57 12.88
C ALA A 42 -7.18 -32.94 12.68
N GLU A 43 -7.43 -33.60 11.55
CA GLU A 43 -6.75 -34.84 11.21
C GLU A 43 -5.24 -34.65 11.04
N ALA A 44 -4.81 -33.64 10.29
CA ALA A 44 -3.38 -33.35 10.11
C ALA A 44 -2.69 -33.05 11.45
N PHE A 45 -3.37 -32.29 12.31
CA PHE A 45 -2.91 -31.98 13.67
C PHE A 45 -2.76 -33.24 14.53
N ASN A 46 -3.80 -34.08 14.58
CA ASN A 46 -3.79 -35.31 15.36
C ASN A 46 -2.76 -36.31 14.85
N GLU A 47 -2.54 -36.37 13.53
CA GLU A 47 -1.57 -37.27 12.90
C GLU A 47 -0.13 -36.84 13.19
N ALA A 48 0.18 -35.54 13.10
CA ALA A 48 1.48 -34.98 13.50
C ALA A 48 1.82 -35.24 14.98
N GLN A 49 0.80 -35.37 15.84
CA GLN A 49 1.01 -35.70 17.26
C GLN A 49 1.28 -37.18 17.53
N LYS A 50 0.93 -38.09 16.62
CA LYS A 50 1.09 -39.54 16.82
C LYS A 50 2.52 -40.05 16.59
N VAL A 51 3.40 -39.26 15.97
CA VAL A 51 4.72 -39.71 15.49
C VAL A 51 5.83 -39.73 16.58
N LYS A 52 5.54 -39.33 17.82
CA LYS A 52 6.57 -39.19 18.87
C LYS A 52 6.54 -40.29 19.94
N GLU A 53 7.09 -41.46 19.64
CA GLU A 53 7.54 -42.41 20.68
C GLU A 53 9.04 -42.29 21.00
N ASP A 54 9.88 -41.66 20.15
CA ASP A 54 11.28 -41.36 20.46
C ASP A 54 11.80 -40.16 19.65
N ASP A 55 11.61 -38.93 20.14
CA ASP A 55 12.20 -37.72 19.56
C ASP A 55 13.43 -37.24 20.39
N PRO A 56 14.65 -37.66 20.03
CA PRO A 56 15.88 -37.29 20.72
C PRO A 56 16.30 -35.82 20.54
N PHE A 57 15.53 -35.01 19.80
CA PHE A 57 15.81 -33.59 19.51
C PHE A 57 14.80 -32.63 20.14
N SER A 58 13.91 -33.13 21.00
CA SER A 58 12.93 -32.35 21.78
C SER A 58 13.51 -31.18 22.62
N TRP A 59 14.84 -31.05 22.72
CA TRP A 59 15.57 -30.01 23.43
C TRP A 59 16.04 -28.82 22.57
N LEU A 60 15.85 -28.83 21.23
CA LEU A 60 16.24 -27.74 20.32
C LEU A 60 15.07 -26.75 20.08
N PRO A 61 15.20 -25.44 20.36
CA PRO A 61 14.11 -24.48 20.19
C PRO A 61 14.20 -23.71 18.86
N GLY A 62 13.09 -23.64 18.12
CA GLY A 62 12.90 -22.74 16.97
C GLY A 62 11.96 -23.31 15.89
N VAL A 63 10.65 -22.98 16.00
CA VAL A 63 9.51 -23.60 15.27
C VAL A 63 9.40 -25.08 15.60
N SER A 64 8.26 -25.52 16.13
CA SER A 64 8.14 -26.95 16.45
C SER A 64 8.26 -27.73 15.13
N GLU A 65 9.10 -28.77 15.09
CA GLU A 65 9.15 -29.68 13.92
C GLU A 65 7.74 -30.20 13.56
N THR A 66 6.89 -30.26 14.59
CA THR A 66 5.44 -30.48 14.53
C THR A 66 4.67 -29.49 13.65
N GLU A 67 4.95 -28.18 13.65
CA GLU A 67 4.23 -27.21 12.79
C GLU A 67 4.51 -27.44 11.30
N LYS A 68 5.76 -27.77 10.96
CA LYS A 68 6.16 -28.11 9.59
C LYS A 68 5.49 -29.41 9.14
N GLU A 69 5.43 -30.40 10.04
CA GLU A 69 4.76 -31.66 9.80
C GLU A 69 3.24 -31.49 9.62
N ILE A 70 2.59 -30.67 10.45
CA ILE A 70 1.17 -30.30 10.31
C ILE A 70 0.92 -29.68 8.94
N LEU A 71 1.75 -28.73 8.49
CA LEU A 71 1.62 -28.13 7.17
C LEU A 71 1.75 -29.16 6.04
N GLY A 72 2.74 -30.05 6.12
CA GLY A 72 2.94 -31.11 5.14
C GLY A 72 1.74 -32.06 5.06
N LEU A 73 1.24 -32.53 6.21
CA LEU A 73 0.08 -33.42 6.31
C LEU A 73 -1.20 -32.73 5.83
N PHE A 74 -1.39 -31.47 6.20
CA PHE A 74 -2.54 -30.67 5.78
C PHE A 74 -2.57 -30.49 4.26
N LEU A 75 -1.45 -30.08 3.64
CA LEU A 75 -1.36 -29.93 2.18
C LEU A 75 -1.57 -31.26 1.46
N ASN A 76 -1.02 -32.35 2.00
CA ASN A 76 -1.20 -33.69 1.43
C ASN A 76 -2.68 -34.10 1.42
N LYS A 77 -3.38 -33.92 2.55
CA LYS A 77 -4.82 -34.22 2.66
C LYS A 77 -5.65 -33.30 1.76
N LEU A 78 -5.31 -32.02 1.68
CA LEU A 78 -5.99 -31.07 0.81
C LEU A 78 -5.84 -31.49 -0.67
N PHE A 79 -4.64 -31.92 -1.08
CA PHE A 79 -4.34 -32.37 -2.45
C PHE A 79 -5.07 -33.65 -2.86
N CYS A 80 -5.60 -34.43 -1.91
CA CYS A 80 -6.45 -35.59 -2.22
C CYS A 80 -7.83 -35.19 -2.78
N LYS A 81 -8.24 -33.92 -2.68
CA LYS A 81 -9.48 -33.42 -3.26
C LYS A 81 -9.38 -33.32 -4.80
N PRO A 82 -10.50 -33.42 -5.54
CA PRO A 82 -10.52 -33.17 -6.98
C PRO A 82 -9.90 -31.80 -7.33
N LEU A 83 -9.16 -31.72 -8.44
CA LEU A 83 -8.40 -30.53 -8.82
C LEU A 83 -9.19 -29.20 -8.74
N PRO A 84 -10.46 -29.11 -9.19
CA PRO A 84 -11.24 -27.87 -9.06
C PRO A 84 -11.49 -27.47 -7.61
N GLU A 85 -11.85 -28.43 -6.76
CA GLU A 85 -12.09 -28.21 -5.32
C GLU A 85 -10.79 -27.86 -4.59
N PHE A 86 -9.71 -28.60 -4.88
CA PHE A 86 -8.37 -28.31 -4.37
C PHE A 86 -7.91 -26.89 -4.71
N SER A 87 -8.09 -26.48 -5.98
CA SER A 87 -7.69 -25.16 -6.46
C SER A 87 -8.43 -24.04 -5.72
N GLU A 88 -9.75 -24.17 -5.58
CA GLU A 88 -10.57 -23.17 -4.89
C GLU A 88 -10.20 -23.07 -3.41
N LEU A 89 -10.09 -24.21 -2.71
CA LEU A 89 -9.79 -24.24 -1.28
C LEU A 89 -8.39 -23.68 -0.97
N LEU A 90 -7.37 -24.08 -1.74
CA LEU A 90 -6.01 -23.58 -1.55
C LEU A 90 -5.93 -22.08 -1.81
N VAL A 91 -6.56 -21.58 -2.87
CA VAL A 91 -6.52 -20.14 -3.20
C VAL A 91 -7.28 -19.33 -2.15
N CYS A 92 -8.45 -19.78 -1.71
CA CYS A 92 -9.20 -19.12 -0.63
C CYS A 92 -8.40 -19.08 0.68
N LEU A 93 -7.69 -20.16 1.00
CA LEU A 93 -6.82 -20.22 2.18
C LEU A 93 -5.67 -19.21 2.08
N LEU A 94 -5.00 -19.16 0.93
CA LEU A 94 -3.92 -18.21 0.70
C LEU A 94 -4.43 -16.76 0.75
N GLU A 95 -5.56 -16.46 0.11
CA GLU A 95 -6.17 -15.13 0.16
C GLU A 95 -6.51 -14.68 1.58
N ALA A 96 -7.05 -15.58 2.39
CA ALA A 96 -7.41 -15.26 3.76
C ALA A 96 -6.18 -15.11 4.68
N THR A 97 -5.02 -15.67 4.32
CA THR A 97 -3.77 -15.53 5.10
C THR A 97 -2.92 -14.34 4.67
N ILE A 98 -3.04 -13.86 3.43
CA ILE A 98 -2.30 -12.68 2.92
C ILE A 98 -2.35 -11.47 3.88
N PRO A 99 -3.51 -11.08 4.47
CA PRO A 99 -3.57 -9.95 5.39
C PRO A 99 -2.76 -10.13 6.68
N LEU A 100 -2.43 -11.38 7.04
CA LEU A 100 -1.62 -11.75 8.20
C LEU A 100 -0.12 -11.75 7.87
N LEU A 101 0.22 -11.96 6.60
CA LEU A 101 1.58 -12.07 6.05
C LEU A 101 2.22 -10.69 5.78
N ASN A 102 2.23 -9.83 6.79
CA ASN A 102 2.70 -8.43 6.70
C ASN A 102 4.20 -8.28 6.39
N TYR A 103 4.93 -9.35 6.14
CA TYR A 103 6.37 -9.37 5.87
C TYR A 103 6.72 -9.96 4.51
N VAL A 104 5.74 -10.48 3.76
CA VAL A 104 5.97 -11.16 2.49
C VAL A 104 6.12 -10.11 1.36
N PRO A 105 7.31 -9.98 0.76
CA PRO A 105 7.57 -8.98 -0.29
C PRO A 105 7.29 -9.50 -1.70
N ASP A 106 7.14 -10.80 -1.88
CA ASP A 106 6.95 -11.45 -3.17
C ASP A 106 6.27 -12.82 -3.00
N ILE A 107 5.36 -13.17 -3.91
CA ILE A 107 4.68 -14.46 -3.98
C ILE A 107 4.88 -15.15 -5.35
N SER A 108 5.78 -14.66 -6.19
CA SER A 108 5.97 -15.18 -7.55
C SER A 108 6.32 -16.67 -7.59
N GLY A 109 7.07 -17.15 -6.59
CA GLY A 109 7.36 -18.58 -6.41
C GLY A 109 6.08 -19.40 -6.22
N ILE A 110 5.24 -18.98 -5.27
CA ILE A 110 3.94 -19.61 -5.01
C ILE A 110 3.09 -19.62 -6.28
N VAL A 111 2.97 -18.49 -6.98
CA VAL A 111 2.18 -18.40 -8.23
C VAL A 111 2.70 -19.37 -9.30
N LYS A 112 4.02 -19.47 -9.45
CA LYS A 112 4.66 -20.40 -10.39
C LYS A 112 4.39 -21.86 -10.01
N ASP A 113 4.42 -22.17 -8.73
CA ASP A 113 4.15 -23.51 -8.22
C ASP A 113 2.69 -23.88 -8.43
N LEU A 114 1.73 -22.99 -8.15
CA LEU A 114 0.31 -23.19 -8.47
C LEU A 114 0.11 -23.51 -9.96
N ALA A 115 0.77 -22.77 -10.85
CA ALA A 115 0.70 -23.02 -12.29
C ALA A 115 1.24 -24.43 -12.65
N SER A 116 2.35 -24.85 -12.03
CA SER A 116 2.95 -26.17 -12.25
C SER A 116 2.06 -27.34 -11.78
N MET A 117 1.15 -27.07 -10.83
CA MET A 117 0.18 -28.01 -10.29
C MET A 117 -1.10 -28.11 -11.15
N GLY A 118 -1.20 -27.34 -12.24
CA GLY A 118 -2.38 -27.32 -13.12
C GLY A 118 -3.50 -26.40 -12.65
N ILE A 119 -3.23 -25.51 -11.70
CA ILE A 119 -4.20 -24.50 -11.25
C ILE A 119 -4.32 -23.41 -12.31
N GLY A 120 -5.54 -23.14 -12.77
CA GLY A 120 -5.82 -22.25 -13.89
C GLY A 120 -5.41 -20.78 -13.67
N ASN A 121 -5.17 -20.06 -14.76
CA ASN A 121 -4.68 -18.67 -14.73
C ASN A 121 -5.61 -17.72 -13.95
N SER A 122 -6.92 -17.94 -13.97
CA SER A 122 -7.88 -17.11 -13.21
C SER A 122 -7.61 -17.12 -11.70
N PHE A 123 -7.20 -18.27 -11.15
CA PHE A 123 -6.82 -18.42 -9.75
C PHE A 123 -5.49 -17.72 -9.44
N GLN A 124 -4.53 -17.80 -10.36
CA GLN A 124 -3.23 -17.13 -10.25
C GLN A 124 -3.39 -15.60 -10.27
N GLU A 125 -4.24 -15.08 -11.15
CA GLU A 125 -4.56 -13.65 -11.21
C GLU A 125 -5.28 -13.18 -9.94
N ARG A 126 -6.20 -14.00 -9.42
CA ARG A 126 -6.95 -13.73 -8.19
C ARG A 126 -6.02 -13.60 -6.98
N ILE A 127 -5.13 -14.58 -6.74
CA ILE A 127 -4.18 -14.51 -5.62
C ILE A 127 -3.17 -13.37 -5.78
N THR A 128 -2.70 -13.11 -7.01
CA THR A 128 -1.79 -12.00 -7.30
C THR A 128 -2.45 -10.66 -7.00
N SER A 129 -3.72 -10.49 -7.41
CA SER A 129 -4.49 -9.28 -7.15
C SER A 129 -4.75 -9.08 -5.66
N SER A 130 -5.10 -10.14 -4.93
CA SER A 130 -5.28 -10.10 -3.48
C SER A 130 -3.98 -9.70 -2.77
N TRP A 131 -2.86 -10.29 -3.15
CA TRP A 131 -1.55 -9.94 -2.59
C TRP A 131 -1.16 -8.48 -2.87
N GLN A 132 -1.35 -8.00 -4.10
CA GLN A 132 -1.04 -6.61 -4.47
C GLN A 132 -1.78 -5.57 -3.62
N GLN A 133 -2.99 -5.87 -3.14
CA GLN A 133 -3.74 -4.98 -2.24
C GLN A 133 -3.05 -4.81 -0.88
N HIS A 134 -2.28 -5.79 -0.43
CA HIS A 134 -1.61 -5.81 0.87
C HIS A 134 -0.09 -5.59 0.78
N ALA A 135 0.52 -5.85 -0.39
CA ALA A 135 1.95 -5.71 -0.62
C ALA A 135 2.46 -4.28 -0.39
N GLY A 136 1.62 -3.28 -0.63
CA GLY A 136 1.94 -1.87 -0.42
C GLY A 136 1.70 -1.36 1.01
N ASP A 137 1.23 -2.19 1.94
CA ASP A 137 0.94 -1.78 3.32
C ASP A 137 2.22 -1.69 4.17
N TYR A 138 3.05 -0.70 3.83
CA TYR A 138 4.31 -0.42 4.51
C TYR A 138 4.11 0.03 5.96
N SER A 139 2.91 0.52 6.31
CA SER A 139 2.54 0.80 7.70
C SER A 139 2.56 -0.47 8.54
N LYS A 140 1.87 -1.53 8.07
CA LYS A 140 1.90 -2.84 8.75
C LYS A 140 3.28 -3.49 8.70
N LYS A 141 3.98 -3.44 7.57
CA LYS A 141 5.36 -3.95 7.43
C LYS A 141 6.30 -3.33 8.46
N THR A 142 6.31 -2.00 8.53
CA THR A 142 7.18 -1.26 9.45
C THR A 142 6.80 -1.50 10.90
N THR A 143 5.50 -1.54 11.21
CA THR A 143 5.02 -1.85 12.56
C THR A 143 5.46 -3.25 13.00
N TYR A 144 5.28 -4.26 12.13
CA TYR A 144 5.72 -5.61 12.43
C TYR A 144 7.25 -5.71 12.56
N PHE A 145 8.00 -5.01 11.70
CA PHE A 145 9.45 -4.92 11.75
C PHE A 145 9.95 -4.32 13.08
N TYR A 146 9.34 -3.20 13.50
CA TYR A 146 9.58 -2.58 14.81
C TYR A 146 9.34 -3.54 15.97
N HIS A 147 8.24 -4.30 15.93
CA HIS A 147 7.96 -5.30 16.98
C HIS A 147 9.01 -6.41 17.03
N LEU A 148 9.48 -6.92 15.88
CA LEU A 148 10.57 -7.91 15.85
C LEU A 148 11.84 -7.38 16.53
N VAL A 149 12.24 -6.15 16.19
CA VAL A 149 13.41 -5.49 16.77
C VAL A 149 13.26 -5.32 18.30
N ARG A 150 12.08 -4.92 18.77
CA ARG A 150 11.80 -4.81 20.22
C ARG A 150 11.81 -6.15 20.95
N ILE A 151 11.20 -7.18 20.38
CA ILE A 151 11.20 -8.53 20.98
C ILE A 151 12.66 -9.01 21.13
N ARG A 152 13.48 -8.84 20.08
CA ARG A 152 14.90 -9.22 20.16
C ARG A 152 15.68 -8.40 21.17
N ALA A 153 15.38 -7.10 21.34
CA ALA A 153 16.06 -6.23 22.31
C ALA A 153 15.88 -6.69 23.78
N ARG A 154 14.82 -7.46 24.06
CA ARG A 154 14.56 -8.15 25.34
C ARG A 154 15.22 -9.53 25.45
N ASN A 155 16.08 -9.87 24.50
CA ASN A 155 16.70 -11.18 24.34
C ASN A 155 15.74 -12.35 24.06
N ASN A 156 14.54 -12.05 23.53
CA ASN A 156 13.62 -13.10 23.12
C ASN A 156 13.89 -13.54 21.68
N SER A 157 13.59 -14.80 21.38
CA SER A 157 13.69 -15.36 20.03
C SER A 157 12.67 -14.70 19.11
N VAL A 158 13.10 -14.41 17.88
CA VAL A 158 12.25 -13.88 16.81
C VAL A 158 12.50 -14.66 15.53
N ASN A 159 11.56 -14.59 14.59
CA ASN A 159 11.78 -15.15 13.26
C ASN A 159 12.79 -14.25 12.49
N GLU A 160 14.02 -14.73 12.34
CA GLU A 160 15.09 -13.99 11.67
C GLU A 160 14.84 -13.80 10.17
N GLN A 161 14.15 -14.74 9.53
CA GLN A 161 13.78 -14.63 8.13
C GLN A 161 12.79 -13.48 7.91
N HIS A 162 11.85 -13.27 8.82
CA HIS A 162 10.93 -12.13 8.76
C HIS A 162 11.69 -10.80 8.88
N TYR A 163 12.67 -10.73 9.79
CA TYR A 163 13.55 -9.56 9.91
C TYR A 163 14.28 -9.27 8.60
N HIS A 164 14.90 -10.30 8.01
CA HIS A 164 15.65 -10.15 6.76
C HIS A 164 14.76 -9.67 5.60
N LEU A 165 13.59 -10.28 5.41
CA LEU A 165 12.65 -9.93 4.34
C LEU A 165 12.14 -8.50 4.49
N LEU A 166 11.66 -8.12 5.67
CA LEU A 166 11.16 -6.76 5.94
C LEU A 166 12.25 -5.71 5.77
N ARG A 167 13.44 -5.95 6.33
CA ARG A 167 14.56 -5.02 6.21
C ARG A 167 14.90 -4.82 4.73
N LYS A 168 15.03 -5.90 3.96
CA LYS A 168 15.33 -5.83 2.53
C LYS A 168 14.27 -5.07 1.75
N ASP A 169 12.99 -5.26 2.08
CA ASP A 169 11.87 -4.62 1.41
C ASP A 169 11.78 -3.12 1.74
N ILE A 170 11.84 -2.76 3.03
CA ILE A 170 11.82 -1.37 3.50
C ILE A 170 13.03 -0.59 2.95
N MET A 171 14.22 -1.19 2.93
CA MET A 171 15.43 -0.57 2.37
C MET A 171 15.37 -0.36 0.84
N LYS A 172 14.50 -1.07 0.12
CA LYS A 172 14.26 -0.81 -1.31
C LYS A 172 13.27 0.32 -1.54
N HIS A 173 12.48 0.69 -0.53
CA HIS A 173 11.46 1.71 -0.69
C HIS A 173 12.11 3.11 -0.80
N HIS A 174 11.79 3.82 -1.88
CA HIS A 174 12.45 5.08 -2.25
C HIS A 174 12.35 6.18 -1.18
N LEU A 175 11.37 6.15 -0.28
CA LEU A 175 11.24 7.12 0.83
C LEU A 175 11.68 6.57 2.19
N LEU A 176 11.47 5.28 2.44
CA LEU A 176 11.62 4.77 3.81
C LEU A 176 13.06 4.43 4.12
N HIS A 177 13.86 4.07 3.11
CA HIS A 177 15.24 3.66 3.31
C HIS A 177 16.08 4.72 4.03
N GLU A 178 15.83 6.02 3.79
CA GLU A 178 16.52 7.13 4.46
C GLU A 178 16.13 7.30 5.93
N LEU A 179 14.99 6.74 6.34
CA LEU A 179 14.46 6.83 7.70
C LEU A 179 14.76 5.58 8.53
N VAL A 180 15.35 4.54 7.93
CA VAL A 180 15.77 3.34 8.66
C VAL A 180 16.97 3.69 9.54
N PRO A 181 16.93 3.43 10.86
CA PRO A 181 18.04 3.76 11.75
C PRO A 181 19.35 3.07 11.33
N ASP A 182 20.48 3.75 11.47
CA ASP A 182 21.79 3.25 11.04
C ASP A 182 22.14 1.88 11.65
N TYR A 183 21.84 1.69 12.93
CA TYR A 183 22.09 0.40 13.60
C TYR A 183 21.25 -0.76 13.07
N ILE A 184 20.19 -0.50 12.28
CA ILE A 184 19.43 -1.50 11.55
C ILE A 184 19.96 -1.62 10.12
N SER A 185 20.24 -0.49 9.46
CA SER A 185 20.77 -0.48 8.09
C SER A 185 22.18 -1.07 8.00
N GLU A 186 22.98 -1.02 9.07
CA GLU A 186 24.31 -1.63 9.14
C GLU A 186 24.28 -3.11 9.56
N ASN A 187 23.16 -3.59 10.10
CA ASN A 187 23.05 -4.95 10.65
C ASN A 187 21.99 -5.79 9.90
N PRO A 188 22.37 -6.53 8.84
CA PRO A 188 21.45 -7.37 8.07
C PRO A 188 20.87 -8.56 8.84
N HIS A 189 21.52 -8.94 9.95
CA HIS A 189 21.18 -10.10 10.78
C HIS A 189 20.89 -9.68 12.23
N MET A 190 20.07 -10.47 12.91
CA MET A 190 19.61 -10.18 14.28
C MET A 190 20.75 -10.23 15.31
N ASP A 191 21.80 -11.01 15.04
CA ASP A 191 22.96 -11.08 15.92
C ASP A 191 23.78 -9.80 15.95
N GLY A 192 23.99 -9.17 14.79
CA GLY A 192 24.66 -7.86 14.71
C GLY A 192 23.88 -6.79 15.46
N PHE A 193 22.57 -6.72 15.22
CA PHE A 193 21.65 -5.86 15.96
C PHE A 193 21.74 -6.10 17.48
N TRP A 194 21.77 -7.37 17.92
CA TRP A 194 21.88 -7.72 19.34
C TRP A 194 23.19 -7.23 19.97
N GLN A 195 24.32 -7.37 19.27
CA GLN A 195 25.61 -6.87 19.77
C GLN A 195 25.62 -5.35 19.94
N PHE A 196 24.93 -4.62 19.06
CA PHE A 196 24.75 -3.18 19.18
C PHE A 196 23.84 -2.82 20.35
N ILE A 197 22.62 -3.36 20.39
CA ILE A 197 21.57 -2.88 21.30
C ILE A 197 21.88 -3.21 22.77
N LYS A 198 22.61 -4.29 23.04
CA LYS A 198 23.01 -4.65 24.42
C LYS A 198 23.89 -3.57 25.08
N GLY A 199 24.56 -2.74 24.28
CA GLY A 199 25.37 -1.61 24.75
C GLY A 199 24.56 -0.39 25.19
N GLN A 200 23.26 -0.31 24.84
CA GLN A 200 22.38 0.84 25.14
C GLN A 200 21.77 0.81 26.55
N GLY A 201 22.32 -0.01 27.47
CA GLY A 201 21.85 -0.14 28.85
C GLY A 201 20.93 -1.33 29.10
N GLY A 202 20.02 -1.18 30.07
CA GLY A 202 19.04 -2.20 30.45
C GLY A 202 17.88 -2.32 29.44
N TYR A 203 16.96 -3.24 29.69
CA TYR A 203 15.85 -3.48 28.75
C TYR A 203 14.99 -2.26 28.53
N ARG A 204 14.71 -1.48 29.58
CA ARG A 204 13.89 -0.27 29.50
C ARG A 204 14.55 0.81 28.65
N GLU A 205 15.87 0.99 28.82
CA GLU A 205 16.66 1.96 28.07
C GLU A 205 16.75 1.58 26.59
N ARG A 206 16.93 0.30 26.27
CA ARG A 206 16.91 -0.21 24.89
C ARG A 206 15.58 0.04 24.20
N GLU A 207 14.47 -0.21 24.90
CA GLU A 207 13.14 0.05 24.33
C GLU A 207 12.92 1.54 24.07
N ALA A 208 13.24 2.40 25.03
CA ALA A 208 13.12 3.85 24.83
C ALA A 208 14.01 4.35 23.67
N PHE A 209 15.21 3.79 23.52
CA PHE A 209 16.09 4.09 22.39
C PHE A 209 15.49 3.64 21.05
N ILE A 210 14.94 2.42 20.97
CA ILE A 210 14.28 1.90 19.77
C ILE A 210 13.05 2.75 19.44
N ASP A 211 12.21 3.06 20.42
CA ASP A 211 10.99 3.86 20.25
C ASP A 211 11.34 5.22 19.64
N ALA A 212 12.33 5.93 20.20
CA ALA A 212 12.74 7.24 19.70
C ALA A 212 13.34 7.19 18.29
N THR A 213 14.09 6.14 17.95
CA THR A 213 14.78 6.03 16.66
C THR A 213 13.89 5.48 15.55
N PHE A 214 12.89 4.65 15.88
CA PHE A 214 11.92 4.12 14.89
C PHE A 214 10.75 5.05 14.60
N GLU A 215 10.47 6.02 15.47
CA GLU A 215 9.32 6.92 15.33
C GLU A 215 9.23 7.62 13.96
N PRO A 216 10.32 8.16 13.36
CA PRO A 216 10.27 8.77 12.03
C PRO A 216 9.84 7.79 10.94
N LEU A 217 10.39 6.56 10.98
CA LEU A 217 10.08 5.50 10.04
C LEU A 217 8.61 5.05 10.18
N LEU A 218 8.14 4.84 11.42
CA LEU A 218 6.75 4.46 11.72
C LEU A 218 5.77 5.54 11.23
N THR A 219 6.03 6.81 11.58
CA THR A 219 5.19 7.94 11.17
C THR A 219 5.13 8.08 9.65
N ALA A 220 6.29 8.05 8.98
CA ALA A 220 6.35 8.11 7.53
C ALA A 220 5.59 6.93 6.90
N SER A 221 5.74 5.73 7.44
CA SER A 221 5.09 4.53 6.90
C SER A 221 3.57 4.56 6.93
N GLN A 222 2.98 5.16 7.97
CA GLN A 222 1.54 5.38 8.08
C GLN A 222 1.03 6.41 7.07
N GLN A 223 1.90 7.36 6.72
CA GLN A 223 1.58 8.43 5.79
C GLN A 223 1.92 8.05 4.34
N ILE A 224 2.53 6.90 4.03
CA ILE A 224 2.95 6.53 2.67
C ILE A 224 1.84 6.67 1.64
N LEU A 225 0.59 6.28 1.91
CA LEU A 225 -0.48 6.50 0.93
C LEU A 225 -0.68 8.00 0.60
N ASN A 226 -0.50 8.88 1.58
CA ASN A 226 -0.57 10.33 1.43
C ASN A 226 0.76 10.90 0.87
N VAL A 227 1.90 10.37 1.30
CA VAL A 227 3.25 10.83 0.95
C VAL A 227 3.64 10.36 -0.44
N THR A 228 3.23 9.18 -0.92
CA THR A 228 3.48 8.77 -2.31
C THR A 228 2.71 9.66 -3.27
N GLN A 229 1.48 10.06 -2.92
CA GLN A 229 0.70 11.02 -3.71
C GLN A 229 1.28 12.43 -3.65
N GLU A 230 1.72 12.87 -2.47
CA GLU A 230 2.41 14.15 -2.29
C GLU A 230 3.81 14.17 -2.96
N HIS A 231 4.54 13.06 -2.90
CA HIS A 231 5.88 12.92 -3.48
C HIS A 231 5.79 12.83 -5.00
N LEU A 232 4.77 12.19 -5.57
CA LEU A 232 4.48 12.28 -7.01
C LEU A 232 4.18 13.72 -7.44
N PHE A 233 3.51 14.50 -6.59
CA PHE A 233 3.24 15.92 -6.87
C PHE A 233 4.49 16.81 -6.71
N THR A 234 5.27 16.60 -5.66
CA THR A 234 6.45 17.42 -5.32
C THR A 234 7.63 17.08 -6.23
N LYS A 235 7.86 15.79 -6.55
CA LYS A 235 8.93 15.34 -7.45
C LYS A 235 8.68 15.76 -8.90
N ALA A 236 7.41 15.88 -9.31
CA ALA A 236 7.06 16.41 -10.61
C ALA A 236 7.22 17.95 -10.70
N ASN A 237 7.39 18.64 -9.57
CA ASN A 237 7.46 20.11 -9.50
C ASN A 237 8.60 20.62 -8.57
N PRO A 238 9.87 20.27 -8.84
CA PRO A 238 11.00 20.61 -7.94
C PRO A 238 11.33 22.12 -7.88
N HIS A 239 10.83 22.92 -8.81
CA HIS A 239 11.07 24.37 -8.90
C HIS A 239 9.92 25.23 -8.36
N VAL A 240 8.86 24.60 -7.85
CA VAL A 240 7.64 25.26 -7.39
C VAL A 240 7.70 25.42 -5.87
N ASP A 241 8.27 26.53 -5.40
CA ASP A 241 8.27 26.89 -3.96
C ASP A 241 6.87 27.34 -3.53
N MET A 242 5.98 26.37 -3.35
CA MET A 242 4.56 26.62 -3.08
C MET A 242 4.08 25.75 -1.94
N ALA A 243 4.69 25.97 -0.76
CA ALA A 243 4.31 25.34 0.49
C ALA A 243 2.79 25.35 0.74
N PHE A 244 2.07 26.38 0.29
CA PHE A 244 0.62 26.49 0.45
C PHE A 244 -0.18 25.51 -0.43
N ILE A 245 0.25 25.22 -1.67
CA ILE A 245 -0.43 24.26 -2.56
C ILE A 245 -0.27 22.84 -2.00
N ASN A 246 0.95 22.50 -1.54
CA ASN A 246 1.22 21.24 -0.85
C ASN A 246 0.41 21.13 0.45
N GLN A 247 0.31 22.21 1.22
CA GLN A 247 -0.50 22.26 2.43
C GLN A 247 -1.99 22.04 2.14
N ASP A 248 -2.53 22.63 1.06
CA ASP A 248 -3.93 22.49 0.70
C ASP A 248 -4.26 21.10 0.14
N TRP A 249 -3.34 20.48 -0.60
CA TRP A 249 -3.47 19.07 -0.96
C TRP A 249 -3.41 18.19 0.30
N ARG A 250 -2.40 18.33 1.18
CA ARG A 250 -2.31 17.56 2.43
C ARG A 250 -3.59 17.66 3.27
N LYS A 251 -4.18 18.85 3.37
CA LYS A 251 -5.48 19.07 4.03
C LYS A 251 -6.59 18.22 3.40
N ALA A 252 -6.63 18.11 2.07
CA ALA A 252 -7.61 17.27 1.37
C ALA A 252 -7.41 15.77 1.64
N LEU A 253 -6.16 15.29 1.63
CA LEU A 253 -5.84 13.88 1.91
C LEU A 253 -6.20 13.46 3.33
N ASN A 254 -5.86 14.30 4.31
CA ASN A 254 -6.14 14.01 5.72
C ASN A 254 -7.64 13.91 6.04
N ARG A 255 -8.51 14.48 5.19
CA ARG A 255 -9.96 14.44 5.37
C ARG A 255 -10.63 13.22 4.71
N LEU A 256 -9.91 12.43 3.90
CA LEU A 256 -10.50 11.35 3.09
C LEU A 256 -11.28 10.31 3.91
N LYS A 257 -10.77 9.96 5.09
CA LYS A 257 -11.37 8.95 5.97
C LYS A 257 -12.47 9.54 6.86
N ASP A 258 -12.20 10.69 7.45
CA ASP A 258 -13.03 11.24 8.54
C ASP A 258 -14.15 12.17 8.02
N ASP A 259 -13.92 12.88 6.92
CA ASP A 259 -14.90 13.78 6.29
C ASP A 259 -14.75 13.80 4.76
N PRO A 260 -15.29 12.79 4.06
CA PRO A 260 -15.23 12.70 2.60
C PRO A 260 -15.81 13.91 1.87
N ALA A 261 -16.82 14.57 2.45
CA ALA A 261 -17.42 15.77 1.86
C ALA A 261 -16.46 16.96 1.95
N ALA A 262 -15.85 17.19 3.11
CA ALA A 262 -14.84 18.23 3.27
C ALA A 262 -13.56 17.95 2.46
N ALA A 263 -13.19 16.68 2.26
CA ALA A 263 -12.09 16.30 1.38
C ALA A 263 -12.35 16.76 -0.08
N ILE A 264 -13.56 16.51 -0.59
CA ILE A 264 -13.99 16.98 -1.93
C ILE A 264 -14.00 18.51 -2.01
N THR A 265 -14.48 19.20 -0.97
CA THR A 265 -14.42 20.67 -0.92
C THR A 265 -12.98 21.17 -0.97
N SER A 266 -12.07 20.51 -0.26
CA SER A 266 -10.64 20.86 -0.25
C SER A 266 -10.00 20.62 -1.63
N ALA A 267 -10.34 19.51 -2.29
CA ALA A 267 -9.89 19.20 -3.65
C ALA A 267 -10.31 20.29 -4.66
N ARG A 268 -11.57 20.75 -4.57
CA ARG A 268 -12.07 21.87 -5.37
C ARG A 268 -11.26 23.14 -5.11
N SER A 269 -11.07 23.51 -3.85
CA SER A 269 -10.31 24.70 -3.46
C SER A 269 -8.87 24.65 -3.95
N LEU A 270 -8.25 23.47 -3.96
CA LEU A 270 -6.92 23.26 -4.52
C LEU A 270 -6.88 23.61 -6.02
N VAL A 271 -7.81 23.09 -6.82
CA VAL A 271 -7.87 23.40 -8.27
C VAL A 271 -8.12 24.90 -8.50
N GLU A 272 -9.01 25.51 -7.72
CA GLU A 272 -9.28 26.94 -7.79
C GLU A 272 -8.02 27.76 -7.50
N THR A 273 -7.32 27.40 -6.43
CA THR A 273 -6.09 28.06 -5.98
C THR A 273 -4.98 27.97 -7.03
N VAL A 274 -4.79 26.79 -7.64
CA VAL A 274 -3.80 26.59 -8.70
C VAL A 274 -4.15 27.39 -9.96
N CYS A 275 -5.43 27.42 -10.36
CA CYS A 275 -5.86 28.22 -11.50
C CYS A 275 -5.63 29.72 -11.27
N LYS A 276 -6.07 30.25 -10.11
CA LYS A 276 -5.84 31.65 -9.71
C LYS A 276 -4.36 31.99 -9.71
N TYR A 277 -3.54 31.14 -9.08
CA TYR A 277 -2.09 31.30 -9.08
C TYR A 277 -1.48 31.43 -10.49
N ILE A 278 -1.84 30.54 -11.40
CA ILE A 278 -1.31 30.56 -12.78
C ILE A 278 -1.75 31.83 -13.50
N LEU A 279 -3.01 32.25 -13.36
CA LEU A 279 -3.53 33.46 -13.98
C LEU A 279 -2.88 34.73 -13.41
N ASP A 280 -2.75 34.83 -12.08
CA ASP A 280 -2.07 35.93 -11.39
C ASP A 280 -0.62 36.07 -11.87
N LYS A 281 0.12 34.95 -11.92
CA LYS A 281 1.51 34.93 -12.40
C LYS A 281 1.64 35.17 -13.89
N SER A 282 0.59 34.91 -14.67
CA SER A 282 0.51 35.22 -16.10
C SER A 282 -0.03 36.63 -16.37
N LEU A 283 -0.35 37.41 -15.33
CA LEU A 283 -0.95 38.74 -15.43
C LEU A 283 -2.26 38.75 -16.24
N VAL A 284 -3.07 37.69 -16.11
CA VAL A 284 -4.38 37.57 -16.76
C VAL A 284 -5.47 37.94 -15.75
N GLU A 285 -6.26 38.96 -16.07
CA GLU A 285 -7.39 39.37 -15.23
C GLU A 285 -8.52 38.33 -15.23
N TYR A 286 -9.08 38.08 -14.04
CA TYR A 286 -10.29 37.29 -13.85
C TYR A 286 -11.16 37.91 -12.75
N ASP A 287 -12.45 37.58 -12.75
CA ASP A 287 -13.37 37.98 -11.70
C ASP A 287 -13.23 37.04 -10.48
N ASP A 288 -13.09 37.60 -9.28
CA ASP A 288 -12.99 36.83 -8.03
C ASP A 288 -14.23 35.95 -7.77
N GLY A 289 -15.39 36.35 -8.31
CA GLY A 289 -16.64 35.60 -8.27
C GLY A 289 -16.76 34.48 -9.31
N MET A 290 -15.79 34.34 -10.21
CA MET A 290 -15.82 33.37 -11.29
C MET A 290 -15.91 31.93 -10.77
N ASP A 291 -16.79 31.13 -11.37
CA ASP A 291 -16.92 29.73 -10.98
C ASP A 291 -15.73 28.88 -11.47
N LEU A 292 -15.49 27.76 -10.79
CA LEU A 292 -14.36 26.88 -11.08
C LEU A 292 -14.29 26.42 -12.55
N PRO A 293 -15.40 26.03 -13.21
CA PRO A 293 -15.36 25.60 -14.61
C PRO A 293 -14.90 26.71 -15.58
N ASN A 294 -15.29 27.96 -15.35
CA ASN A 294 -14.86 29.08 -16.19
C ASN A 294 -13.42 29.47 -15.89
N LEU A 295 -13.03 29.48 -14.61
CA LEU A 295 -11.66 29.75 -14.18
C LEU A 295 -10.66 28.74 -14.78
N TYR A 296 -11.01 27.45 -14.77
CA TYR A 296 -10.21 26.41 -15.41
C TYR A 296 -10.12 26.60 -16.93
N ARG A 297 -11.22 26.94 -17.61
CA ARG A 297 -11.19 27.19 -19.06
C ARG A 297 -10.30 28.36 -19.43
N LEU A 298 -10.31 29.43 -18.63
CA LEU A 298 -9.42 30.58 -18.82
C LEU A 298 -7.96 30.16 -18.62
N THR A 299 -7.67 29.40 -17.57
CA THR A 299 -6.33 28.86 -17.29
C THR A 299 -5.85 27.94 -18.41
N ALA A 300 -6.70 27.01 -18.88
CA ALA A 300 -6.38 26.11 -19.98
C ALA A 300 -6.11 26.88 -21.28
N LYS A 301 -6.86 27.95 -21.56
CA LYS A 301 -6.60 28.82 -22.70
C LYS A 301 -5.23 29.51 -22.58
N GLN A 302 -4.92 30.05 -21.40
CA GLN A 302 -3.63 30.70 -21.14
C GLN A 302 -2.45 29.74 -21.33
N LEU A 303 -2.64 28.47 -20.94
CA LEU A 303 -1.66 27.41 -21.12
C LEU A 303 -1.75 26.71 -22.48
N ASN A 304 -2.53 27.22 -23.44
CA ASN A 304 -2.80 26.58 -24.74
C ASN A 304 -3.11 25.06 -24.63
N LEU A 305 -3.89 24.72 -23.60
CA LEU A 305 -4.46 23.41 -23.31
C LEU A 305 -5.94 23.33 -23.72
N SER A 306 -6.46 24.35 -24.40
CA SER A 306 -7.82 24.32 -24.93
C SER A 306 -7.97 23.16 -25.91
N PRO A 307 -8.94 22.24 -25.73
CA PRO A 307 -9.11 21.08 -26.63
C PRO A 307 -9.24 21.45 -28.12
N GLU A 308 -9.81 22.63 -28.37
CA GLU A 308 -10.00 23.22 -29.71
C GLU A 308 -8.68 23.61 -30.41
N ALA A 309 -7.62 23.85 -29.64
CA ALA A 309 -6.29 24.23 -30.16
C ALA A 309 -5.44 23.02 -30.56
N HIS A 310 -5.88 21.79 -30.27
CA HIS A 310 -5.13 20.56 -30.54
C HIS A 310 -5.75 19.78 -31.70
N THR A 311 -4.93 19.41 -32.69
CA THR A 311 -5.34 18.67 -33.90
C THR A 311 -5.46 17.16 -33.65
N GLU A 312 -4.64 16.63 -32.74
CA GLU A 312 -4.62 15.22 -32.36
C GLU A 312 -5.89 14.81 -31.57
N PRO A 313 -6.72 13.88 -32.09
CA PRO A 313 -7.99 13.50 -31.45
C PRO A 313 -7.84 12.96 -30.03
N ILE A 314 -6.75 12.23 -29.76
CA ILE A 314 -6.47 11.61 -28.47
C ILE A 314 -6.23 12.66 -27.39
N PHE A 315 -5.40 13.67 -27.67
CA PHE A 315 -5.14 14.75 -26.72
C PHE A 315 -6.38 15.61 -26.47
N ARG A 316 -7.18 15.87 -27.50
CA ARG A 316 -8.46 16.55 -27.37
C ARG A 316 -9.40 15.81 -26.41
N GLN A 317 -9.47 14.49 -26.50
CA GLN A 317 -10.30 13.67 -25.61
C GLN A 317 -9.83 13.76 -24.15
N ILE A 318 -8.52 13.64 -23.91
CA ILE A 318 -7.94 13.73 -22.57
C ILE A 318 -8.23 15.10 -21.94
N LEU A 319 -7.97 16.19 -22.67
CA LEU A 319 -8.19 17.56 -22.19
C LEU A 319 -9.68 17.86 -21.95
N SER A 320 -10.56 17.31 -22.77
CA SER A 320 -12.03 17.39 -22.56
C SER A 320 -12.47 16.61 -21.32
N GLY A 321 -11.79 15.51 -21.01
CA GLY A 321 -11.96 14.76 -19.76
C GLY A 321 -11.64 15.62 -18.53
N CYS A 322 -10.52 16.36 -18.55
CA CYS A 322 -10.16 17.28 -17.48
C CYS A 322 -11.22 18.38 -17.25
N VAL A 323 -11.75 18.96 -18.34
CA VAL A 323 -12.87 19.93 -18.24
C VAL A 323 -14.09 19.31 -17.56
N SER A 324 -14.43 18.07 -17.91
CA SER A 324 -15.59 17.35 -17.36
C SER A 324 -15.42 17.08 -15.86
N ILE A 325 -14.23 16.65 -15.44
CA ILE A 325 -13.86 16.45 -14.04
C ILE A 325 -14.03 17.75 -13.25
N VAL A 326 -13.42 18.84 -13.72
CA VAL A 326 -13.44 20.14 -13.03
C VAL A 326 -14.86 20.69 -12.96
N THR A 327 -15.67 20.46 -14.01
CA THR A 327 -17.10 20.79 -14.01
C THR A 327 -17.88 19.99 -12.96
N GLY A 328 -17.58 18.70 -12.81
CA GLY A 328 -18.12 17.86 -11.76
C GLY A 328 -17.81 18.39 -10.35
N LEU A 329 -16.55 18.74 -10.09
CA LEU A 329 -16.10 19.36 -8.82
C LEU A 329 -16.77 20.73 -8.59
N GLY A 330 -16.93 21.50 -9.66
CA GLY A 330 -17.66 22.77 -9.70
C GLY A 330 -19.12 22.65 -9.24
N SER A 331 -19.75 21.53 -9.58
CA SER A 331 -21.18 21.29 -9.33
C SER A 331 -21.49 20.80 -7.92
N LEU A 332 -20.51 20.22 -7.22
CA LEU A 332 -20.71 19.63 -5.89
C LEU A 332 -20.97 20.69 -4.79
N ARG A 333 -20.46 21.92 -4.91
CA ARG A 333 -20.72 23.01 -3.95
C ARG A 333 -22.14 23.57 -4.05
N ASN A 334 -22.68 23.69 -5.27
CA ASN A 334 -24.01 24.28 -5.50
C ASN A 334 -25.16 23.42 -4.94
N LYS A 335 -24.89 22.15 -4.59
CA LYS A 335 -25.84 21.27 -3.90
C LYS A 335 -25.67 21.26 -2.38
N HIS A 336 -24.56 21.77 -1.85
CA HIS A 336 -24.19 21.69 -0.42
C HIS A 336 -24.09 23.05 0.29
N SER A 337 -23.96 24.14 -0.47
CA SER A 337 -23.95 25.52 0.03
C SER A 337 -25.26 26.20 -0.35
N ASP A 338 -25.98 26.72 0.64
CA ASP A 338 -27.21 27.53 0.60
C ASP A 338 -28.58 26.84 0.44
N ALA A 339 -29.21 26.66 1.60
CA ALA A 339 -30.30 27.56 2.03
C ALA A 339 -31.47 27.78 1.06
N HIS A 340 -32.10 26.71 0.54
CA HIS A 340 -33.56 26.67 0.38
C HIS A 340 -34.04 25.23 0.22
N GLY A 341 -34.82 24.75 1.19
CA GLY A 341 -35.76 23.64 1.04
C GLY A 341 -35.16 22.26 0.71
N LYS A 342 -35.31 21.32 1.65
CA LYS A 342 -35.10 19.87 1.46
C LYS A 342 -35.43 19.40 0.03
N ARG A 343 -34.42 19.10 -0.78
CA ARG A 343 -34.55 18.10 -1.85
C ARG A 343 -33.87 16.82 -1.41
N ILE A 344 -34.67 15.74 -1.44
CA ILE A 344 -34.36 14.39 -0.97
C ILE A 344 -33.47 13.69 -2.01
N THR A 345 -32.25 14.19 -2.24
CA THR A 345 -31.18 13.48 -3.01
C THR A 345 -29.77 13.96 -2.63
N ASN A 346 -29.50 14.23 -1.34
CA ASN A 346 -28.10 14.40 -0.88
C ASN A 346 -27.44 13.03 -0.73
N VAL A 347 -26.91 12.49 -1.83
CA VAL A 347 -26.01 11.33 -1.77
C VAL A 347 -24.74 11.78 -1.06
N LYS A 348 -24.55 11.36 0.20
CA LYS A 348 -23.28 11.60 0.90
C LYS A 348 -22.16 10.87 0.15
N PRO A 349 -21.08 11.55 -0.26
CA PRO A 349 -19.96 10.89 -0.88
C PRO A 349 -19.33 9.90 0.12
N SER A 350 -19.02 8.69 -0.34
CA SER A 350 -18.25 7.72 0.44
C SER A 350 -16.75 8.02 0.29
N ALA A 351 -15.93 7.44 1.17
CA ALA A 351 -14.47 7.62 1.16
C ALA A 351 -13.86 7.37 -0.23
N ARG A 352 -14.27 6.29 -0.93
CA ARG A 352 -13.80 5.99 -2.30
C ARG A 352 -14.13 7.07 -3.33
N HIS A 353 -15.26 7.77 -3.20
CA HIS A 353 -15.63 8.87 -4.11
C HIS A 353 -14.79 10.12 -3.83
N ALA A 354 -14.53 10.40 -2.55
CA ALA A 354 -13.66 11.49 -2.16
C ALA A 354 -12.21 11.24 -2.57
N GLU A 355 -11.73 10.01 -2.41
CA GLU A 355 -10.39 9.59 -2.82
C GLU A 355 -10.18 9.78 -4.33
N LEU A 356 -11.12 9.33 -5.16
CA LEU A 356 -11.08 9.57 -6.60
C LEU A 356 -11.04 11.07 -6.92
N ALA A 357 -11.91 11.86 -6.29
CA ALA A 357 -12.00 13.30 -6.53
C ALA A 357 -10.71 14.05 -6.13
N VAL A 358 -10.14 13.73 -4.96
CA VAL A 358 -8.90 14.32 -4.46
C VAL A 358 -7.73 13.94 -5.38
N ASN A 359 -7.60 12.65 -5.73
CA ASN A 359 -6.49 12.17 -6.57
C ASN A 359 -6.53 12.78 -7.96
N ILE A 360 -7.71 12.82 -8.60
CA ILE A 360 -7.84 13.43 -9.92
C ILE A 360 -7.56 14.94 -9.85
N SER A 361 -8.06 15.63 -8.82
CA SER A 361 -7.81 17.06 -8.64
C SER A 361 -6.31 17.35 -8.51
N GLY A 362 -5.62 16.53 -7.72
CA GLY A 362 -4.17 16.59 -7.56
C GLY A 362 -3.43 16.37 -8.88
N SER A 363 -3.80 15.33 -9.65
CA SER A 363 -3.21 15.07 -10.96
C SER A 363 -3.42 16.22 -11.95
N VAL A 364 -4.62 16.81 -12.00
CA VAL A 364 -4.92 17.98 -12.83
C VAL A 364 -4.07 19.18 -12.41
N CYS A 365 -3.99 19.47 -11.11
CA CYS A 365 -3.16 20.56 -10.60
C CYS A 365 -1.69 20.37 -10.96
N SER A 366 -1.18 19.14 -10.85
CA SER A 366 0.21 18.80 -11.18
C SER A 366 0.50 19.08 -12.64
N PHE A 367 -0.39 18.61 -13.52
CA PHE A 367 -0.27 18.81 -14.95
C PHE A 367 -0.29 20.30 -15.33
N LEU A 368 -1.19 21.09 -14.74
CA LEU A 368 -1.28 22.53 -14.98
C LEU A 368 0.01 23.25 -14.56
N LEU A 369 0.54 22.95 -13.38
CA LEU A 369 1.77 23.57 -12.87
C LEU A 369 3.00 23.18 -13.71
N GLN A 370 3.15 21.91 -14.06
CA GLN A 370 4.22 21.44 -14.95
C GLN A 370 4.16 22.14 -16.33
N THR A 371 2.95 22.26 -16.89
CA THR A 371 2.75 22.94 -18.18
C THR A 371 3.09 24.43 -18.08
N TYR A 372 2.73 25.07 -16.96
CA TYR A 372 3.05 26.47 -16.71
C TYR A 372 4.57 26.68 -16.62
N GLU A 373 5.27 25.86 -15.85
CA GLU A 373 6.73 25.90 -15.70
C GLU A 373 7.45 25.69 -17.04
N PHE A 374 7.07 24.64 -17.78
CA PHE A 374 7.64 24.35 -19.10
C PHE A 374 7.53 25.56 -20.05
N ARG A 375 6.36 26.22 -20.07
CA ARG A 375 6.15 27.43 -20.89
C ARG A 375 6.90 28.65 -20.40
N ARG A 376 7.12 28.75 -19.09
CA ARG A 376 7.92 29.84 -18.51
C ARG A 376 9.37 29.69 -18.93
N GLU A 377 9.90 28.47 -18.95
CA GLU A 377 11.25 28.16 -19.41
C GLU A 377 11.41 28.41 -20.92
N GLU A 378 10.48 27.97 -21.78
CA GLU A 378 10.52 28.26 -23.23
C GLU A 378 10.55 29.77 -23.53
N ASN A 379 9.72 30.56 -22.84
CA ASN A 379 9.69 32.02 -23.02
C ASN A 379 10.98 32.71 -22.56
N ILE A 380 11.78 32.10 -21.68
CA ILE A 380 13.07 32.65 -21.26
C ILE A 380 14.15 32.39 -22.34
N VAL A 381 14.07 31.27 -23.06
CA VAL A 381 15.03 30.90 -24.11
C VAL A 381 14.82 31.72 -25.38
N ASP A 382 13.58 32.03 -25.75
CA ASP A 382 13.26 32.83 -26.95
C ASP A 382 13.58 34.34 -26.82
N VAL A 383 13.72 34.87 -25.60
CA VAL A 383 14.08 36.28 -25.36
C VAL A 383 15.60 36.53 -25.40
N HIS A 384 16.39 35.45 -25.34
CA HIS A 384 17.86 35.50 -25.39
C HIS A 384 18.46 34.92 -26.68
N SER A 385 17.60 34.59 -27.65
CA SER A 385 17.95 34.21 -29.03
C SER A 385 17.72 35.38 -29.97
#